data_AF-A0A0J8I306-F1
#
_entry.id   AF-A0A0J8I306-F1
#
_cell.length_a   1.000
_cell.length_b   1.000
_cell.length_c   1.000
_cell.angle_alpha   90.00
_cell.angle_beta   90.00
_cell.angle_gamma   90.00
#
_symmetry.space_group_name_H-M   'P 1'
#
loop_
_entity.id
_entity.type
_entity.pdbx_description
1 polymer ?
#
loop_
_entity_poly.entity_id
_entity_poly.type
_entity_poly.pdbx_seq_one_letter_code
_entity_poly.pdbx_strand_id
1 'polypeptide(L)'
;MIQIPKQEDCTKGRDGGICGYCRQAVKQRMDHNPKKDFQSFADRYWLPKTEAASRTVPYHFSYRVRIAIELLLNEHGGWPYSFSTLQRRLETALELSPELSDDATSLHGLRATAASYHAGRGLDLPALRAMFGWEDITTARQYLNVDGAMTRRALDSIHQ
;
A
#
# COMPACT_ATOMS: atom_id res chain seq x y z
N MET A 1 14.66 -1.39 4.72
CA MET A 1 13.39 -0.62 4.57
C MET A 1 13.03 -0.49 3.11
N ILE A 2 11.73 -0.38 2.76
CA ILE A 2 11.27 -0.12 1.38
C ILE A 2 11.03 1.39 1.21
N GLN A 3 11.50 1.97 0.13
CA GLN A 3 11.27 3.38 -0.19
C GLN A 3 10.20 3.50 -1.27
N ILE A 4 9.11 4.19 -0.97
CA ILE A 4 8.10 4.56 -1.97
C ILE A 4 8.48 5.94 -2.50
N PRO A 5 8.81 6.07 -3.80
CA PRO A 5 9.35 7.31 -4.34
C PRO A 5 8.29 8.41 -4.45
N LYS A 6 8.76 9.67 -4.50
CA LYS A 6 7.93 10.86 -4.77
C LYS A 6 7.40 10.91 -6.20
N GLN A 7 8.11 10.29 -7.12
CA GLN A 7 7.77 10.19 -8.53
C GLN A 7 8.54 9.01 -9.11
N GLU A 8 7.92 8.30 -10.05
CA GLU A 8 8.61 7.27 -10.83
C GLU A 8 8.08 7.26 -12.27
N ASP A 9 8.96 7.41 -13.24
CA ASP A 9 8.53 7.40 -14.63
C ASP A 9 8.22 5.97 -15.07
N CYS A 10 7.14 5.80 -15.85
CA CYS A 10 6.83 4.49 -16.39
C CYS A 10 7.68 4.22 -17.63
N THR A 11 8.56 3.22 -17.53
CA THR A 11 9.43 2.76 -18.64
C THR A 11 9.02 1.38 -19.17
N LYS A 12 7.84 0.88 -18.78
CA LYS A 12 7.36 -0.48 -19.07
C LYS A 12 6.67 -0.62 -20.43
N GLY A 13 6.76 0.39 -21.29
CA GLY A 13 6.31 0.35 -22.69
C GLY A 13 7.25 -0.48 -23.56
N ARG A 14 6.74 -0.96 -24.71
CA ARG A 14 7.56 -1.76 -25.66
C ARG A 14 8.75 -0.98 -26.24
N ASP A 15 8.64 0.34 -26.25
CA ASP A 15 9.61 1.33 -26.73
C ASP A 15 10.40 1.99 -25.58
N GLY A 16 10.29 1.48 -24.35
CA GLY A 16 10.88 2.10 -23.15
C GLY A 16 10.11 3.31 -22.62
N GLY A 17 8.98 3.67 -23.25
CA GLY A 17 8.07 4.70 -22.77
C GLY A 17 7.03 4.18 -21.78
N ILE A 18 5.92 4.92 -21.62
CA ILE A 18 4.83 4.51 -20.73
C ILE A 18 4.12 3.24 -21.23
N CYS A 19 3.71 2.37 -20.31
CA CYS A 19 3.00 1.15 -20.66
C CYS A 19 1.55 1.44 -21.13
N GLY A 20 0.92 0.44 -21.76
CA GLY A 20 -0.47 0.56 -22.27
C GLY A 20 -1.49 0.92 -21.19
N TYR A 21 -1.31 0.43 -19.97
CA TYR A 21 -2.16 0.79 -18.83
C TYR A 21 -2.05 2.28 -18.48
N CYS A 22 -0.83 2.79 -18.29
CA CYS A 22 -0.58 4.20 -18.02
C CYS A 22 -1.13 5.09 -19.15
N ARG A 23 -0.94 4.68 -20.41
CA ARG A 23 -1.48 5.39 -21.58
C ARG A 23 -3.01 5.48 -21.53
N GLN A 24 -3.69 4.38 -21.20
CA GLN A 24 -5.16 4.37 -21.10
C GLN A 24 -5.65 5.25 -19.94
N ALA A 25 -4.99 5.18 -18.79
CA ALA A 25 -5.36 5.97 -17.63
C ALA A 25 -5.09 7.47 -17.81
N VAL A 26 -4.05 7.86 -18.57
CA VAL A 26 -3.82 9.23 -19.01
C VAL A 26 -4.95 9.71 -19.92
N LYS A 27 -5.35 8.91 -20.92
CA LYS A 27 -6.47 9.24 -21.82
C LYS A 27 -7.76 9.51 -21.04
N GLN A 28 -8.12 8.63 -20.11
CA GLN A 28 -9.30 8.83 -19.25
C GLN A 28 -9.23 10.14 -18.44
N ARG A 29 -8.05 10.53 -17.95
CA ARG A 29 -7.89 11.82 -17.25
C ARG A 29 -8.03 13.03 -18.19
N MET A 30 -7.58 12.91 -19.44
CA MET A 30 -7.73 13.94 -20.47
C MET A 30 -9.20 14.15 -20.85
N ASP A 31 -10.00 13.07 -20.92
CA ASP A 31 -11.44 13.17 -21.20
C ASP A 31 -12.15 14.07 -20.18
N HIS A 32 -11.70 14.05 -18.92
CA HIS A 32 -12.20 14.93 -17.85
C HIS A 32 -11.52 16.31 -17.79
N ASN A 33 -10.45 16.54 -18.55
CA ASN A 33 -9.65 17.78 -18.53
C ASN A 33 -9.05 18.09 -19.93
N PRO A 34 -9.87 18.47 -20.93
CA PRO A 34 -9.45 18.55 -22.33
C PRO A 34 -8.43 19.66 -22.64
N LYS A 35 -8.15 20.57 -21.70
CA LYS A 35 -7.23 21.72 -21.89
C LYS A 35 -5.75 21.39 -21.65
N LYS A 36 -5.40 20.14 -21.35
CA LYS A 36 -4.02 19.73 -21.05
C LYS A 36 -3.54 18.69 -22.06
N ASP A 37 -2.25 18.74 -22.39
CA ASP A 37 -1.62 17.81 -23.32
C ASP A 37 -1.34 16.44 -22.69
N PHE A 38 -1.12 15.44 -23.54
CA PHE A 38 -0.87 14.07 -23.10
C PHE A 38 0.40 13.96 -22.23
N GLN A 39 1.47 14.67 -22.62
CA GLN A 39 2.77 14.58 -21.96
C GLN A 39 2.70 15.08 -20.52
N SER A 40 2.03 16.21 -20.26
CA SER A 40 1.89 16.74 -18.90
C SER A 40 1.12 15.82 -17.96
N PHE A 41 0.23 14.96 -18.47
CA PHE A 41 -0.43 13.93 -17.67
C PHE A 41 0.41 12.66 -17.51
N ALA A 42 1.16 12.26 -18.55
CA ALA A 42 2.02 11.10 -18.52
C ALA A 42 3.14 11.26 -17.48
N ASP A 43 3.82 12.40 -17.48
CA ASP A 43 4.90 12.71 -16.53
C ASP A 43 4.40 12.76 -15.08
N ARG A 44 3.13 13.12 -14.90
CA ARG A 44 2.49 13.27 -13.59
C ARG A 44 1.69 12.04 -13.16
N TYR A 45 1.71 10.96 -13.94
CA TYR A 45 0.81 9.84 -13.69
C TYR A 45 1.14 9.12 -12.37
N TRP A 46 2.42 8.84 -12.16
CA TRP A 46 2.97 8.23 -10.95
C TRP A 46 3.41 9.27 -9.91
N LEU A 47 2.72 10.42 -9.86
CA LEU A 47 2.80 11.30 -8.72
C LEU A 47 1.81 10.84 -7.65
N PRO A 48 2.27 10.67 -6.39
CA PRO A 48 1.37 10.41 -5.30
C PRO A 48 0.38 11.56 -5.17
N LYS A 49 -0.88 11.23 -4.80
CA LYS A 49 -1.92 12.24 -4.58
C LYS A 49 -1.59 13.19 -3.42
N THR A 50 -0.77 12.74 -2.48
CA THR A 50 -0.43 13.42 -1.23
C THR A 50 1.03 13.18 -0.89
N GLU A 51 1.68 14.10 -0.18
CA GLU A 51 3.08 13.90 0.24
C GLU A 51 3.25 12.66 1.13
N ALA A 52 2.24 12.35 1.95
CA ALA A 52 2.26 11.20 2.86
C ALA A 52 2.36 9.85 2.14
N ALA A 53 1.98 9.77 0.87
CA ALA A 53 2.09 8.53 0.11
C ALA A 53 3.54 8.21 -0.29
N SER A 54 4.42 9.21 -0.43
CA SER A 54 5.87 9.02 -0.56
C SER A 54 6.46 8.78 0.82
N ARG A 55 6.89 7.55 1.11
CA ARG A 55 7.27 7.16 2.46
C ARG A 55 8.24 6.00 2.51
N THR A 56 8.92 5.88 3.64
CA THR A 56 9.69 4.70 4.00
C THR A 56 8.82 3.72 4.76
N VAL A 57 8.76 2.47 4.29
CA VAL A 57 8.04 1.39 4.97
C VAL A 57 9.05 0.44 5.62
N PRO A 58 9.09 0.33 6.96
CA PRO A 58 9.90 -0.67 7.64
C PRO A 58 9.31 -2.06 7.39
N TYR A 59 10.18 -3.06 7.16
CA TYR A 59 9.74 -4.45 6.93
C TYR A 59 10.53 -5.47 7.76
N HIS A 60 11.59 -5.04 8.46
CA HIS A 60 12.44 -5.93 9.28
C HIS A 60 11.84 -6.27 10.65
N PHE A 61 10.71 -5.68 11.02
CA PHE A 61 10.03 -5.93 12.30
C PHE A 61 9.51 -7.38 12.44
N SER A 62 9.41 -8.12 11.34
CA SER A 62 8.97 -9.51 11.31
C SER A 62 9.91 -10.31 10.42
N TYR A 63 10.45 -11.40 10.95
CA TYR A 63 11.30 -12.31 10.18
C TYR A 63 10.57 -12.86 8.94
N ARG A 64 9.28 -13.20 9.08
CA ARG A 64 8.46 -13.70 7.97
C ARG A 64 8.29 -12.66 6.86
N VAL A 65 8.02 -11.40 7.24
CA VAL A 65 7.90 -10.29 6.28
C VAL A 65 9.24 -10.04 5.59
N ARG A 66 10.33 -10.05 6.37
CA ARG A 66 11.68 -9.88 5.84
C ARG A 66 12.03 -10.91 4.78
N ILE A 67 11.88 -12.20 5.09
CA ILE A 67 12.20 -13.28 4.15
C ILE A 67 11.32 -13.20 2.90
N ALA A 68 10.01 -12.94 3.05
CA ALA A 68 9.11 -12.83 1.90
C ALA A 68 9.50 -11.69 0.95
N ILE A 69 9.87 -10.52 1.49
CA ILE A 69 10.30 -9.37 0.69
C ILE A 69 11.68 -9.61 0.07
N GLU A 70 12.63 -10.14 0.83
CA GLU A 70 13.98 -10.44 0.32
C GLU A 70 13.93 -11.49 -0.80
N LEU A 71 13.11 -12.55 -0.65
CA LEU A 71 12.87 -13.55 -1.68
C LEU A 71 12.29 -12.92 -2.96
N LEU A 72 11.26 -12.09 -2.82
CA LEU A 72 10.65 -11.38 -3.95
C LEU A 72 11.66 -10.51 -4.68
N LEU A 73 12.45 -9.70 -3.95
CA LEU A 73 13.37 -8.75 -4.54
C LEU A 73 14.62 -9.42 -5.13
N ASN A 74 15.25 -10.33 -4.39
CA ASN A 74 16.57 -10.86 -4.72
C ASN A 74 16.48 -12.09 -5.63
N GLU A 75 15.52 -12.99 -5.41
CA GLU A 75 15.40 -14.23 -6.20
C GLU A 75 14.43 -14.08 -7.37
N HIS A 76 13.36 -13.28 -7.22
CA HIS A 76 12.34 -13.11 -8.26
C HIS A 76 12.43 -11.78 -9.02
N GLY A 77 13.43 -10.94 -8.74
CA GLY A 77 13.64 -9.67 -9.45
C GLY A 77 12.61 -8.59 -9.14
N GLY A 78 11.91 -8.71 -8.02
CA GLY A 78 10.91 -7.75 -7.55
C GLY A 78 9.53 -7.94 -8.17
N TRP A 79 8.77 -6.83 -8.22
CA TRP A 79 7.38 -6.83 -8.70
C TRP A 79 7.20 -5.91 -9.92
N PRO A 80 7.52 -6.39 -11.14
CA PRO A 80 7.29 -5.62 -12.36
C PRO A 80 5.81 -5.63 -12.78
N TYR A 81 4.98 -6.48 -12.17
CA TYR A 81 3.62 -6.77 -12.60
C TYR A 81 2.59 -5.71 -12.22
N SER A 82 1.44 -5.75 -12.90
CA SER A 82 0.31 -4.84 -12.68
C SER A 82 -0.43 -5.12 -11.36
N PHE A 83 -1.26 -4.17 -10.93
CA PHE A 83 -2.23 -4.36 -9.86
C PHE A 83 -3.18 -5.54 -10.15
N SER A 84 -3.64 -5.70 -11.40
CA SER A 84 -4.50 -6.82 -11.78
C SER A 84 -3.84 -8.20 -11.61
N THR A 85 -2.51 -8.27 -11.76
CA THR A 85 -1.77 -9.51 -11.48
C THR A 85 -1.79 -9.83 -9.99
N LEU A 86 -1.65 -8.81 -9.13
CA LEU A 86 -1.72 -8.99 -7.69
C LEU A 86 -3.11 -9.44 -7.25
N GLN A 87 -4.16 -8.85 -7.83
CA GLN A 87 -5.55 -9.22 -7.56
C GLN A 87 -5.83 -10.68 -7.92
N ARG A 88 -5.47 -11.12 -9.13
CA ARG A 88 -5.62 -12.53 -9.52
C ARG A 88 -4.87 -13.49 -8.61
N ARG A 89 -3.66 -13.12 -8.15
CA ARG A 89 -2.91 -13.96 -7.21
C ARG A 89 -3.58 -14.06 -5.85
N LEU A 90 -4.22 -12.98 -5.39
CA LEU A 90 -5.03 -13.02 -4.17
C LEU A 90 -6.22 -13.96 -4.35
N GLU A 91 -6.96 -13.83 -5.45
CA GLU A 91 -8.09 -14.70 -5.79
C GLU A 91 -7.69 -16.18 -5.79
N THR A 92 -6.59 -16.52 -6.49
CA THR A 92 -6.06 -17.90 -6.46
C THR A 92 -5.64 -18.37 -5.06
N ALA A 93 -5.12 -17.48 -4.22
CA ALA A 93 -4.77 -17.84 -2.84
C ALA A 93 -6.02 -18.09 -1.97
N LEU A 94 -7.10 -17.35 -2.23
CA LEU A 94 -8.39 -17.48 -1.55
C LEU A 94 -9.13 -18.76 -1.94
N GLU A 95 -9.11 -19.13 -3.23
CA GLU A 95 -9.62 -20.43 -3.71
C GLU A 95 -9.00 -21.62 -2.96
N LEU A 96 -7.75 -21.48 -2.50
CA LEU A 96 -7.01 -22.49 -1.74
C LEU A 96 -7.15 -22.35 -0.22
N SER A 97 -7.88 -21.34 0.26
CA SER A 97 -8.01 -20.98 1.67
C SER A 97 -9.49 -20.96 2.10
N PRO A 98 -10.15 -22.13 2.22
CA PRO A 98 -11.60 -22.21 2.46
C PRO A 98 -12.07 -21.60 3.79
N GLU A 99 -11.16 -21.33 4.72
CA GLU A 99 -11.47 -20.64 5.98
C GLU A 99 -11.59 -19.12 5.83
N LEU A 100 -11.14 -18.56 4.70
CA LEU A 100 -11.25 -17.14 4.41
C LEU A 100 -12.43 -16.88 3.49
N SER A 101 -13.19 -15.83 3.78
CA SER A 101 -14.27 -15.38 2.92
C SER A 101 -13.72 -14.54 1.78
N ASP A 102 -14.05 -14.91 0.54
CA ASP A 102 -13.68 -14.18 -0.67
C ASP A 102 -14.28 -12.77 -0.69
N ASP A 103 -15.52 -12.64 -0.23
CA ASP A 103 -16.23 -11.35 -0.14
C ASP A 103 -15.64 -10.42 0.92
N ALA A 104 -15.10 -10.99 2.00
CA ALA A 104 -14.51 -10.23 3.10
C ALA A 104 -13.01 -9.97 2.90
N THR A 105 -12.34 -10.66 1.98
CA THR A 105 -10.89 -10.58 1.81
C THR A 105 -10.50 -9.89 0.50
N SER A 106 -10.09 -8.63 0.62
CA SER A 106 -9.59 -7.83 -0.50
C SER A 106 -8.17 -7.32 -0.22
N LEU A 107 -7.47 -6.84 -1.25
CA LEU A 107 -6.16 -6.19 -1.09
C LEU A 107 -6.23 -4.99 -0.14
N HIS A 108 -7.32 -4.21 -0.20
CA HIS A 108 -7.57 -3.13 0.75
C HIS A 108 -7.89 -3.65 2.16
N GLY A 109 -8.66 -4.73 2.25
CA GLY A 109 -8.95 -5.43 3.51
C GLY A 109 -7.68 -5.93 4.20
N LEU A 110 -6.78 -6.61 3.48
CA LEU A 110 -5.50 -7.07 4.02
C LEU A 110 -4.63 -5.92 4.56
N ARG A 111 -4.64 -4.78 3.87
CA ARG A 111 -3.97 -3.57 4.35
C ARG A 111 -4.63 -3.02 5.63
N ALA A 112 -5.95 -3.03 5.72
CA ALA A 112 -6.67 -2.64 6.94
C ALA A 112 -6.38 -3.61 8.09
N THR A 113 -6.34 -4.92 7.84
CA THR A 113 -5.97 -5.94 8.81
C THR A 113 -4.55 -5.72 9.35
N ALA A 114 -3.58 -5.38 8.49
CA ALA A 114 -2.23 -5.03 8.93
C ALA A 114 -2.24 -3.80 9.87
N ALA A 115 -3.04 -2.77 9.55
CA ALA A 115 -3.18 -1.59 10.40
C ALA A 115 -3.79 -1.94 11.77
N SER A 116 -4.88 -2.71 11.79
CA SER A 116 -5.50 -3.20 13.02
C SER A 116 -4.55 -4.07 13.84
N TYR A 117 -3.76 -4.94 13.20
CA TYR A 117 -2.77 -5.78 13.87
C TYR A 117 -1.71 -4.92 14.59
N HIS A 118 -1.16 -3.91 13.91
CA HIS A 118 -0.16 -3.04 14.51
C HIS A 118 -0.74 -2.13 15.59
N ALA A 119 -1.93 -1.56 15.35
CA ALA A 119 -2.66 -0.80 16.35
C ALA A 119 -2.92 -1.66 17.59
N GLY A 120 -3.49 -2.85 17.43
CA GLY A 120 -3.73 -3.82 18.51
C GLY A 120 -2.46 -4.35 19.18
N ARG A 121 -1.26 -4.05 18.67
CA ARG A 121 0.05 -4.33 19.29
C ARG A 121 0.66 -3.11 20.00
N GLY A 122 0.01 -1.96 19.98
CA GLY A 122 0.44 -0.75 20.68
C GLY A 122 1.28 0.18 19.82
N LEU A 123 1.29 0.02 18.49
CA LEU A 123 1.93 0.99 17.61
C LEU A 123 1.13 2.30 17.65
N ASP A 124 1.81 3.40 17.94
CA ASP A 124 1.17 4.68 18.15
C ASP A 124 0.64 5.32 16.85
N LEU A 125 -0.22 6.33 17.02
CA LEU A 125 -0.88 7.03 15.92
C LEU A 125 0.11 7.66 14.92
N PRO A 126 1.19 8.36 15.35
CA PRO A 126 2.19 8.87 14.43
C PRO A 126 2.88 7.77 13.60
N ALA A 127 3.30 6.66 14.22
CA ALA A 127 3.96 5.58 13.49
C ALA A 127 3.02 4.86 12.53
N LEU A 128 1.76 4.63 12.91
CA LEU A 128 0.73 4.10 12.00
C LEU A 128 0.52 5.03 10.80
N ARG A 129 0.34 6.34 11.05
CA ARG A 129 0.17 7.33 9.99
C ARG A 129 1.37 7.32 9.03
N ALA A 130 2.59 7.31 9.56
CA ALA A 130 3.81 7.27 8.77
C ALA A 130 3.94 5.98 7.96
N MET A 131 3.66 4.82 8.55
CA MET A 131 3.79 3.51 7.88
C MET A 131 2.75 3.32 6.77
N PHE A 132 1.50 3.71 6.99
CA PHE A 132 0.42 3.55 6.02
C PHE A 132 0.31 4.72 5.04
N GLY A 133 0.92 5.87 5.31
CA GLY A 133 0.86 7.03 4.41
C GLY A 133 -0.53 7.66 4.37
N TRP A 134 -1.17 7.76 5.53
CA TRP A 134 -2.46 8.42 5.66
C TRP A 134 -2.27 9.94 5.72
N GLU A 135 -2.94 10.64 4.80
CA GLU A 135 -2.99 12.11 4.81
C GLU A 135 -3.78 12.60 6.04
N ASP A 136 -4.98 12.04 6.24
CA ASP A 136 -5.87 12.37 7.34
C ASP A 136 -5.66 11.46 8.56
N ILE A 137 -5.54 12.08 9.73
CA ILE A 137 -5.48 11.43 11.03
C ILE A 137 -6.79 10.73 11.38
N THR A 138 -7.93 11.19 10.84
CA THR A 138 -9.25 10.60 11.14
C THR A 138 -9.34 9.15 10.67
N THR A 139 -8.80 8.83 9.48
CA THR A 139 -8.69 7.45 8.99
C THR A 139 -7.87 6.57 9.95
N ALA A 140 -6.82 7.14 10.53
CA ALA A 140 -5.94 6.43 11.45
C ALA A 140 -6.61 6.15 12.82
N ARG A 141 -7.40 7.11 13.32
CA ARG A 141 -8.14 6.99 14.58
C ARG A 141 -9.14 5.83 14.59
N GLN A 142 -9.71 5.49 13.43
CA GLN A 142 -10.64 4.36 13.30
C GLN A 142 -10.02 3.04 13.77
N TYR A 143 -8.69 2.88 13.69
CA TYR A 143 -7.99 1.66 14.11
C TYR A 143 -7.60 1.64 15.59
N LEU A 144 -7.50 2.80 16.24
CA LEU A 144 -7.14 2.92 17.67
C LEU A 144 -8.34 2.87 18.59
N ASN A 145 -9.51 3.31 18.12
CA ASN A 145 -10.74 3.39 18.91
C ASN A 145 -11.38 2.02 19.22
N VAL A 146 -10.78 0.92 18.77
CA VAL A 146 -11.45 -0.39 18.71
C VAL A 146 -11.18 -1.28 19.93
N ASP A 147 -10.19 -1.01 20.78
CA ASP A 147 -9.79 -2.03 21.78
C ASP A 147 -9.40 -1.47 23.15
N GLY A 148 -10.14 -1.89 24.19
CA GLY A 148 -9.78 -1.66 25.59
C GLY A 148 -8.44 -2.31 26.00
N ALA A 149 -7.94 -3.27 25.22
CA ALA A 149 -6.59 -3.82 25.38
C ALA A 149 -5.50 -2.77 25.13
N MET A 150 -5.75 -1.76 24.29
CA MET A 150 -4.83 -0.63 24.09
C MET A 150 -4.76 0.26 25.31
N THR A 151 -5.92 0.65 25.85
CA THR A 151 -6.01 1.42 27.08
C THR A 151 -5.32 0.69 28.23
N ARG A 152 -5.56 -0.63 28.37
CA ARG A 152 -4.91 -1.45 29.40
C ARG A 152 -3.39 -1.42 29.27
N ARG A 153 -2.83 -1.68 28.08
CA ARG A 153 -1.36 -1.66 27.89
C ARG A 153 -0.75 -0.27 28.10
N ALA A 154 -1.43 0.79 27.67
CA ALA A 154 -0.95 2.15 27.89
C ALA A 154 -0.87 2.46 29.39
N LEU A 155 -1.91 2.09 30.16
CA LEU A 155 -1.90 2.22 31.62
C LEU A 155 -0.82 1.36 32.27
N ASP A 156 -0.67 0.09 31.84
CA ASP A 156 0.39 -0.79 32.36
C ASP A 156 1.79 -0.23 32.11
N SER A 157 2.04 0.41 30.95
CA SER A 157 3.34 0.98 30.61
C SER A 157 3.72 2.25 31.39
N ILE A 158 2.74 2.94 31.99
CA ILE A 158 2.93 4.19 32.75
C ILE A 158 2.98 3.90 34.26
N HIS A 159 2.20 2.92 34.72
CA HIS A 159 1.97 2.68 36.14
C HIS A 159 2.66 1.42 36.70
N GLN A 160 3.46 0.70 35.88
CA GLN A 160 4.33 -0.39 36.34
C GLN A 160 5.80 0.00 36.28
#